data_AF-A0A0H5Q0S5-F1
#
_entry.id   AF-A0A0H5Q0S5-F1
#
_cell.length_a   1.000
_cell.length_b   1.000
_cell.length_c   1.000
_cell.angle_alpha   90.00
_cell.angle_beta   90.00
_cell.angle_gamma   90.00
#
_symmetry.space_group_name_H-M   'P 1'
#
loop_
_entity.id
_entity.type
_entity.pdbx_description
1 polymer ?
#
loop_
_entity_poly.entity_id
_entity_poly.type
_entity_poly.pdbx_seq_one_letter_code
_entity_poly.pdbx_strand_id
1 'polypeptide(L)'
;MNHEIPPPSPKLVRTTISVDSETLEVFQRLAAVSGMSQSRAIGEWLTDTMDAASLMADLMEKARQQPKLVAMELRGYALGLSDLTADLLEQVKGKNGAAATPAAGGKRSAAAAGDDAAPRRLGDLLGGLTPPLGNTGGKLPRKPKNRG
;
A
#
# COMPACT_ATOMS: atom_id res chain seq x y z
N MET A 1 -14.95 48.97 25.57
CA MET A 1 -16.15 48.17 25.22
C MET A 1 -15.72 47.22 24.11
N ASN A 2 -15.50 45.95 24.44
CA ASN A 2 -15.02 44.96 23.47
C ASN A 2 -16.22 44.50 22.62
N HIS A 3 -16.24 44.85 21.34
CA HIS A 3 -17.21 44.30 20.40
C HIS A 3 -16.68 42.94 19.93
N GLU A 4 -17.24 41.86 20.49
CA GLU A 4 -17.03 40.52 19.94
C GLU A 4 -17.64 40.47 18.53
N ILE A 5 -16.81 40.13 17.54
CA ILE A 5 -17.24 39.91 16.16
C ILE A 5 -17.99 38.57 16.13
N PRO A 6 -19.26 38.54 15.68
CA PRO A 6 -20.01 37.30 15.58
C PRO A 6 -19.28 36.30 14.68
N PRO A 7 -19.22 35.01 15.03
CA PRO A 7 -18.58 34.01 14.18
C PRO A 7 -19.27 33.97 12.81
N PRO A 8 -18.51 33.77 11.72
CA PRO A 8 -19.06 33.75 10.37
C PRO A 8 -20.07 32.62 10.22
N SER A 9 -21.28 32.94 9.78
CA SER A 9 -22.33 31.96 9.50
C SER A 9 -21.94 31.04 8.34
N PRO A 10 -22.25 29.73 8.42
CA PRO A 10 -21.92 28.78 7.36
C PRO A 10 -22.57 29.18 6.03
N LYS A 11 -21.77 29.19 4.95
CA LYS A 11 -22.22 29.58 3.61
C LYS A 11 -23.02 28.43 2.98
N LEU A 12 -24.33 28.63 2.84
CA LEU A 12 -25.20 27.68 2.14
C LEU A 12 -24.96 27.74 0.63
N VAL A 13 -24.60 26.62 0.02
CA VAL A 13 -24.46 26.46 -1.44
C VAL A 13 -25.74 25.84 -1.98
N ARG A 14 -26.40 26.51 -2.93
CA ARG A 14 -27.59 25.96 -3.61
C ARG A 14 -27.15 25.16 -4.82
N THR A 15 -27.60 23.92 -4.90
CA THR A 15 -27.32 23.02 -6.02
C THR A 15 -28.62 22.63 -6.71
N THR A 16 -28.54 22.42 -8.02
CA THR A 16 -29.60 21.82 -8.83
C THR A 16 -29.12 20.44 -9.25
N ILE A 17 -29.81 19.41 -8.77
CA ILE A 17 -29.49 18.01 -9.09
C ILE A 17 -30.71 17.35 -9.73
N SER A 18 -30.48 16.48 -10.69
CA SER A 18 -31.50 15.57 -11.22
C SER A 18 -31.53 14.32 -10.35
N VAL A 19 -32.73 13.90 -9.95
CA VAL A 19 -32.96 12.68 -9.16
C VAL A 19 -34.08 11.89 -9.81
N ASP A 20 -34.02 10.57 -9.66
CA ASP A 20 -35.08 9.67 -10.13
C ASP A 20 -36.37 9.88 -9.32
N SER A 21 -37.52 9.52 -9.91
CA SER A 21 -38.83 9.67 -9.27
C SER A 21 -38.93 8.85 -7.97
N GLU A 22 -38.41 7.62 -7.96
CA GLU A 22 -38.41 6.75 -6.78
C GLU A 22 -37.64 7.38 -5.62
N THR A 23 -36.50 8.02 -5.91
CA THR A 23 -35.70 8.72 -4.90
C THR A 23 -36.49 9.90 -4.33
N LEU A 24 -37.15 10.67 -5.19
CA LEU A 24 -37.96 11.81 -4.78
C LEU A 24 -39.09 11.39 -3.84
N GLU A 25 -39.80 10.30 -4.15
CA GLU A 25 -40.91 9.75 -3.35
C GLU A 25 -40.47 9.36 -1.94
N VAL A 26 -39.29 8.73 -1.80
CA VAL A 26 -38.72 8.37 -0.49
C VAL A 26 -38.51 9.62 0.36
N PHE A 27 -37.95 10.69 -0.21
CA PHE A 27 -37.73 11.93 0.51
C PHE A 27 -39.02 12.73 0.78
N GLN A 28 -40.05 12.62 -0.07
CA GLN A 28 -41.38 13.16 0.23
C GLN A 28 -41.98 12.48 1.47
N ARG A 29 -41.90 11.15 1.53
CA ARG A 29 -42.36 10.37 2.69
C ARG A 29 -41.55 10.73 3.94
N LEU A 30 -40.23 10.85 3.82
CA LEU A 30 -39.36 11.24 4.94
C LEU A 30 -39.77 12.60 5.51
N ALA A 31 -39.98 13.58 4.64
CA ALA A 31 -40.40 14.93 5.02
C ALA A 31 -41.78 14.97 5.70
N ALA A 32 -42.73 14.18 5.19
CA ALA A 32 -44.05 14.06 5.79
C ALA A 32 -44.02 13.47 7.20
N VAL A 33 -43.14 12.49 7.45
CA VAL A 33 -42.97 11.87 8.78
C VAL A 33 -42.20 12.79 9.74
N SER A 34 -41.20 13.53 9.27
CA SER A 34 -40.41 14.43 10.11
C SER A 34 -41.07 15.78 10.37
N GLY A 35 -42.16 16.12 9.65
CA GLY A 35 -42.85 17.40 9.77
C GLY A 35 -42.04 18.58 9.23
N MET A 36 -41.08 18.33 8.34
CA MET A 36 -40.18 19.34 7.76
C MET A 36 -40.46 19.54 6.27
N SER A 37 -39.93 20.62 5.68
CA SER A 37 -39.93 20.75 4.23
C SER A 37 -39.06 19.67 3.59
N GLN A 38 -39.42 19.22 2.39
CA GLN A 38 -38.65 18.21 1.65
C GLN A 38 -37.17 18.59 1.50
N SER A 39 -36.89 19.85 1.14
CA SER A 39 -35.52 20.36 1.00
C SER A 39 -34.72 20.32 2.30
N ARG A 40 -35.37 20.57 3.45
CA ARG A 40 -34.73 20.50 4.76
C ARG A 40 -34.45 19.06 5.18
N ALA A 41 -35.42 18.17 4.99
CA ALA A 41 -35.25 16.74 5.26
C ALA A 41 -34.09 16.13 4.44
N ILE A 42 -33.99 16.50 3.16
CA ILE A 42 -32.86 16.10 2.30
C ILE A 42 -31.54 16.68 2.84
N GLY A 43 -31.50 17.97 3.16
CA GLY A 43 -30.29 18.63 3.64
C GLY A 43 -29.76 18.05 4.96
N GLU A 44 -30.66 17.75 5.90
CA GLU A 44 -30.32 17.13 7.18
C GLU A 44 -29.79 15.71 6.99
N TRP A 45 -30.49 14.90 6.19
CA TRP A 45 -30.03 13.54 5.86
C TRP A 45 -28.66 13.53 5.15
N LEU A 46 -28.42 14.47 4.23
CA LEU A 46 -27.12 14.62 3.56
C LEU A 46 -26.01 15.06 4.52
N THR A 47 -26.35 15.88 5.52
CA THR A 47 -25.40 16.31 6.55
C THR A 47 -25.02 15.12 7.43
N ASP A 48 -26.00 14.34 7.87
CA ASP A 48 -25.79 13.15 8.71
C ASP A 48 -25.02 12.03 7.99
N THR A 49 -25.08 11.99 6.66
CA THR A 49 -24.39 10.99 5.83
C THR A 49 -23.07 11.48 5.23
N MET A 50 -22.64 12.70 5.55
CA MET A 50 -21.41 13.30 5.01
C MET A 50 -20.17 12.46 5.33
N ASP A 51 -20.01 12.01 6.58
CA ASP A 51 -18.84 11.23 7.00
C ASP A 51 -18.78 9.87 6.28
N ALA A 52 -19.93 9.23 6.09
CA ALA A 52 -20.03 7.97 5.35
C ALA A 52 -19.66 8.16 3.88
N ALA A 53 -20.10 9.27 3.26
CA ALA A 53 -19.74 9.61 1.90
C ALA A 53 -18.24 9.88 1.75
N SER A 54 -17.63 10.60 2.70
CA SER A 54 -16.18 10.84 2.75
C SER A 54 -15.39 9.55 2.87
N LEU A 55 -15.77 8.64 3.78
CA LEU A 55 -15.13 7.33 3.92
C LEU A 55 -15.19 6.53 2.60
N MET A 56 -16.35 6.52 1.95
CA MET A 56 -16.53 5.78 0.71
C MET A 56 -15.65 6.35 -0.41
N ALA A 57 -15.54 7.67 -0.51
CA ALA A 57 -14.65 8.32 -1.47
C ALA A 57 -13.19 7.88 -1.26
N ASP A 58 -12.70 7.90 -0.01
CA ASP A 58 -11.34 7.47 0.33
C ASP A 58 -11.11 5.99 -0.01
N LEU A 59 -12.08 5.13 0.27
CA LEU A 59 -11.99 3.70 -0.05
C LEU A 59 -11.96 3.46 -1.56
N MET A 60 -12.81 4.17 -2.32
CA MET A 60 -12.82 4.08 -3.77
C MET A 60 -11.51 4.57 -4.39
N GLU A 61 -10.93 5.65 -3.85
CA GLU A 61 -9.63 6.14 -4.30
C GLU A 61 -8.52 5.13 -4.00
N LYS A 62 -8.45 4.61 -2.78
CA LYS A 62 -7.48 3.56 -2.40
C LYS A 62 -7.62 2.33 -3.28
N ALA A 63 -8.84 1.86 -3.52
CA ALA A 63 -9.11 0.72 -4.38
C ALA A 63 -8.65 0.96 -5.83
N ARG A 64 -8.72 2.20 -6.33
CA ARG A 64 -8.21 2.56 -7.68
C ARG A 64 -6.70 2.65 -7.76
N GLN A 65 -6.01 3.01 -6.67
CA GLN A 65 -4.54 3.14 -6.65
C GLN A 65 -3.82 1.83 -6.32
N GLN A 66 -4.40 0.98 -5.49
CA GLN A 66 -3.80 -0.29 -5.07
C GLN A 66 -3.28 -1.17 -6.22
N PRO A 67 -4.03 -1.40 -7.31
CA PRO A 67 -3.55 -2.23 -8.41
C PRO A 67 -2.29 -1.65 -9.07
N LYS A 68 -2.18 -0.32 -9.15
CA LYS A 68 -1.02 0.35 -9.75
C LYS A 68 0.21 0.19 -8.86
N LEU A 69 0.04 0.39 -7.55
CA LEU A 69 1.13 0.22 -6.60
C LEU A 69 1.65 -1.22 -6.58
N VAL A 70 0.76 -2.21 -6.54
CA VAL A 70 1.15 -3.63 -6.60
C VAL A 70 1.88 -3.96 -7.90
N ALA A 71 1.44 -3.42 -9.05
CA ALA A 71 2.14 -3.62 -10.31
C ALA A 71 3.55 -3.00 -10.31
N MET A 72 3.72 -1.83 -9.69
CA MET A 72 5.03 -1.19 -9.53
C MET A 72 5.95 -1.99 -8.61
N GLU A 73 5.42 -2.50 -7.49
CA GLU A 73 6.15 -3.37 -6.56
C GLU A 73 6.58 -4.68 -7.24
N LEU A 74 5.67 -5.35 -7.96
CA LEU A 74 5.97 -6.55 -8.72
C LEU A 74 7.07 -6.32 -9.77
N ARG A 75 7.02 -5.19 -10.47
CA ARG A 75 8.09 -4.81 -11.40
C ARG A 75 9.42 -4.61 -10.66
N GLY A 76 9.40 -3.98 -9.49
CA GLY A 76 10.58 -3.81 -8.65
C GLY A 76 11.18 -5.15 -8.22
N TYR A 77 10.35 -6.09 -7.76
CA TYR A 77 10.78 -7.44 -7.40
C TYR A 77 11.37 -8.20 -8.58
N ALA A 78 10.77 -8.09 -9.77
CA ALA A 78 11.27 -8.75 -10.96
C ALA A 78 12.65 -8.21 -11.38
N LEU A 79 12.84 -6.89 -11.37
CA LEU A 79 14.12 -6.26 -11.70
C LEU A 79 15.20 -6.57 -10.65
N GLY A 80 14.87 -6.50 -9.36
CA GLY A 80 15.81 -6.86 -8.31
C GLY A 80 16.24 -8.32 -8.36
N LEU A 81 15.32 -9.24 -8.69
CA LEU A 81 15.65 -10.65 -8.89
C LEU A 81 16.55 -10.86 -10.11
N SER A 82 16.33 -10.14 -11.21
CA SER A 82 17.20 -10.24 -12.39
C SER A 82 18.61 -9.74 -12.12
N ASP A 83 18.76 -8.64 -11.37
CA ASP A 83 20.07 -8.09 -11.03
C ASP A 83 20.88 -9.06 -10.15
N LEU A 84 20.25 -9.64 -9.12
CA LEU A 84 20.89 -10.66 -8.27
C LEU A 84 21.30 -11.92 -9.07
N THR A 85 20.50 -12.30 -10.06
CA THR A 85 20.81 -13.47 -10.90
C THR A 85 21.96 -13.17 -11.87
N ALA A 86 22.02 -11.95 -12.42
CA ALA A 86 23.12 -11.49 -13.25
C ALA A 86 24.44 -11.47 -12.46
N ASP A 87 24.43 -10.91 -11.23
CA ASP A 87 25.59 -10.87 -10.34
C ASP A 87 26.09 -12.28 -9.99
N LEU A 88 25.18 -13.22 -9.71
CA LEU A 88 25.55 -14.61 -9.41
C LEU A 88 26.16 -15.31 -10.64
N LEU A 89 25.60 -15.09 -11.83
CA LEU A 89 26.14 -15.67 -13.06
C LEU A 89 27.54 -15.12 -13.36
N GLU A 90 27.75 -13.83 -13.15
CA GLU A 90 29.06 -13.18 -13.31
C GLU A 90 30.09 -13.73 -12.30
N GLN A 91 29.71 -13.92 -11.03
CA GLN A 91 30.57 -14.54 -10.02
C GLN A 91 30.94 -15.99 -10.35
N VAL A 92 29.99 -16.78 -10.86
CA VAL A 92 30.24 -18.18 -11.27
C VAL A 92 31.16 -18.21 -12.50
N LYS A 93 30.94 -17.34 -13.48
CA LYS A 93 31.81 -17.22 -14.67
C LYS A 93 33.22 -16.78 -14.29
N GLY A 94 33.36 -15.81 -13.38
CA GLY A 94 34.65 -15.36 -12.85
C GLY A 94 35.39 -16.44 -12.05
N LYS A 95 34.68 -17.24 -11.24
CA LYS A 95 35.26 -18.40 -10.54
C LYS A 95 35.66 -19.53 -11.48
N ASN A 96 34.86 -19.81 -12.51
CA ASN A 96 35.16 -20.87 -13.48
C ASN A 96 36.27 -20.46 -14.47
N GLY A 97 36.48 -19.17 -14.70
CA GLY A 97 37.62 -18.63 -15.45
C GLY A 97 38.94 -18.64 -14.68
N ALA A 98 38.91 -18.73 -13.35
CA ALA A 98 40.11 -18.79 -12.50
C ALA A 98 40.74 -20.19 -12.40
N ALA A 99 40.14 -21.22 -13.04
CA ALA A 99 40.65 -22.60 -13.03
C ALA A 99 41.40 -23.01 -14.33
N ALA A 100 41.66 -22.07 -15.25
CA ALA A 100 42.41 -22.33 -16.48
C ALA A 100 43.63 -21.40 -16.61
N THR A 101 44.64 -21.59 -15.77
CA THR A 101 46.03 -21.29 -16.14
C THR A 101 47.02 -22.01 -15.21
N PRO A 102 47.93 -22.81 -15.77
CA PRO A 102 49.29 -22.81 -15.27
C PRO A 102 50.25 -22.49 -16.41
N ALA A 103 51.02 -21.41 -16.26
CA ALA A 103 52.48 -21.38 -16.43
C ALA A 103 52.99 -20.02 -16.95
N ALA A 104 53.86 -19.44 -16.11
CA ALA A 104 55.15 -18.84 -16.43
C ALA A 104 55.23 -17.63 -17.38
N GLY A 105 55.64 -16.49 -16.81
CA GLY A 105 56.23 -15.38 -17.56
C GLY A 105 56.55 -14.20 -16.66
N GLY A 106 57.78 -14.13 -16.14
CA GLY A 106 58.19 -13.12 -15.16
C GLY A 106 58.45 -11.70 -15.70
N LYS A 107 58.92 -10.87 -14.76
CA LYS A 107 59.67 -9.59 -14.90
C LYS A 107 58.86 -8.26 -14.90
N ARG A 108 58.73 -7.62 -13.72
CA ARG A 108 59.54 -6.43 -13.29
C ARG A 108 58.84 -5.55 -12.23
N SER A 109 59.60 -5.28 -11.17
CA SER A 109 59.80 -4.03 -10.40
C SER A 109 58.64 -3.12 -9.96
N ALA A 110 58.53 -3.01 -8.63
CA ALA A 110 58.46 -1.80 -7.78
C ALA A 110 58.00 -0.44 -8.36
N ALA A 111 56.98 0.15 -7.75
CA ALA A 111 56.95 1.51 -7.18
C ALA A 111 55.65 1.77 -6.40
N ALA A 112 55.68 2.74 -5.49
CA ALA A 112 54.83 2.91 -4.31
C ALA A 112 53.59 3.82 -4.47
N ALA A 113 52.80 3.82 -3.38
CA ALA A 113 52.01 4.92 -2.78
C ALA A 113 50.50 5.03 -3.10
N GLY A 114 49.69 5.08 -2.02
CA GLY A 114 48.35 5.68 -2.02
C GLY A 114 47.38 5.04 -1.03
N ASP A 115 47.05 5.76 0.03
CA ASP A 115 46.20 5.43 1.19
C ASP A 115 44.79 4.85 0.94
N ASP A 116 44.35 4.08 1.94
CA ASP A 116 43.17 4.35 2.80
C ASP A 116 42.04 3.31 2.90
N ALA A 117 41.66 3.12 4.17
CA ALA A 117 40.37 2.70 4.71
C ALA A 117 39.76 1.31 4.34
N ALA A 118 39.85 0.38 5.28
CA ALA A 118 39.03 -0.83 5.35
C ALA A 118 37.54 -0.53 5.64
N PRO A 119 36.58 -1.29 5.08
CA PRO A 119 35.26 -1.42 5.67
C PRO A 119 34.99 -2.83 6.22
N ARG A 120 34.24 -2.80 7.33
CA ARG A 120 33.88 -3.89 8.22
C ARG A 120 32.94 -4.90 7.54
N ARG A 121 32.98 -6.14 8.03
CA ARG A 121 32.23 -7.32 7.55
C ARG A 121 30.72 -7.15 7.75
N LEU A 122 29.94 -7.29 6.66
CA LEU A 122 28.46 -7.30 6.63
C LEU A 122 27.84 -8.63 7.15
N GLY A 123 28.56 -9.37 8.01
CA GLY A 123 28.12 -10.66 8.54
C GLY A 123 27.13 -10.57 9.70
N ASP A 124 27.06 -9.41 10.37
CA ASP A 124 26.36 -9.26 11.65
C ASP A 124 24.94 -8.65 11.57
N LEU A 125 24.43 -8.33 10.37
CA LEU A 125 23.09 -7.73 10.21
C LEU A 125 22.00 -8.68 9.66
N LEU A 126 22.35 -9.92 9.30
CA LEU A 126 21.42 -10.86 8.64
C LEU A 126 21.18 -12.16 9.45
N GLY A 127 21.45 -12.14 10.75
CA GLY A 127 20.94 -13.16 11.67
C GLY A 127 19.44 -12.96 11.89
N GLY A 128 18.60 -13.71 11.17
CA GLY A 128 17.16 -13.80 11.51
C GLY A 128 16.16 -14.11 10.41
N LEU A 129 16.55 -14.43 9.18
CA LEU A 129 15.60 -14.74 8.11
C LEU A 129 15.40 -16.25 7.89
N THR A 130 14.79 -16.92 8.86
CA THR A 130 13.97 -18.10 8.57
C THR A 130 12.57 -17.62 8.19
N PRO A 131 12.13 -17.76 6.92
CA PRO A 131 10.77 -17.39 6.55
C PRO A 131 9.77 -18.38 7.19
N PRO A 132 8.60 -17.92 7.70
CA PRO A 132 7.59 -18.81 8.24
C PRO A 132 6.91 -19.62 7.12
N LEU A 133 6.72 -20.92 7.35
CA LEU A 133 5.97 -21.82 6.48
C LEU A 133 4.48 -21.43 6.51
N GLY A 134 3.99 -20.87 5.41
CA GLY A 134 2.56 -20.68 5.17
C GLY A 134 1.86 -22.03 4.99
N ASN A 135 0.97 -22.37 5.92
CA ASN A 135 -0.10 -23.32 5.69
C ASN A 135 -1.42 -22.53 5.66
N THR A 136 -2.06 -22.51 4.50
CA THR A 136 -3.47 -22.20 4.34
C THR A 136 -4.02 -23.21 3.35
N GLY A 137 -4.93 -24.08 3.78
CA GLY A 137 -5.75 -24.83 2.84
C GLY A 137 -6.13 -26.24 3.27
N GLY A 138 -7.14 -26.32 4.13
CA GLY A 138 -8.05 -27.46 4.19
C GLY A 138 -7.60 -28.61 5.07
N LYS A 139 -8.29 -28.77 6.22
CA LYS A 139 -9.21 -29.89 6.51
C LYS A 139 -10.02 -29.57 7.78
N LEU A 140 -11.29 -29.23 7.63
CA LEU A 140 -12.30 -29.58 8.64
C LEU A 140 -12.83 -30.97 8.27
N PRO A 141 -12.75 -31.95 9.19
CA PRO A 141 -13.96 -32.69 9.46
C PRO A 141 -14.17 -33.05 10.94
N ARG A 142 -15.40 -32.72 11.36
CA ARG A 142 -16.38 -33.48 12.16
C ARG A 142 -16.17 -33.67 13.68
N LYS A 143 -17.22 -33.25 14.40
CA LYS A 143 -17.57 -33.57 15.79
C LYS A 143 -17.82 -35.08 15.96
N PRO A 144 -17.32 -35.68 17.05
CA PRO A 144 -18.16 -36.49 17.96
C PRO A 144 -17.76 -36.22 19.43
N LYS A 145 -18.43 -36.59 20.53
CA LYS A 145 -19.71 -37.17 20.96
C LYS A 145 -19.71 -36.95 22.49
N ASN A 146 -20.89 -36.72 23.10
CA ASN A 146 -21.06 -36.57 24.56
C ASN A 146 -20.25 -37.58 25.41
N ARG A 147 -19.66 -37.08 26.50
CA ARG A 147 -19.30 -37.83 27.72
C ARG A 147 -19.42 -36.90 28.93
N GLY A 148 -20.24 -37.30 29.90
CA GLY A 148 -20.42 -36.64 31.19
C GLY A 148 -21.82 -36.09 31.36
#